data_AF-A0AAD7MIQ5-F1
#
_entry.id   AF-A0AAD7MIQ5-F1
#
_cell.length_a   1.000
_cell.length_b   1.000
_cell.length_c   1.000
_cell.angle_alpha   90.00
_cell.angle_beta   90.00
_cell.angle_gamma   90.00
#
_symmetry.space_group_name_H-M   'P 1'
#
loop_
_entity.id
_entity.type
_entity.pdbx_description
1 polymer ?
#
loop_
_entity_poly.entity_id
_entity_poly.type
_entity_poly.pdbx_seq_one_letter_code
_entity_poly.pdbx_strand_id
1 'polypeptide(L)'
;MQGKTEIAVPEMVKTWQALGDLEVSLEDGVVEEWTKMAVAWEADMKMPNPYETQHKDQHVAKVRAELAMEVAEREAEKKEDVGAVRGERHITEVIGMGLQLEDQQRVLAFDVVGTGLHPTDGQQRTMTERQSKLRWKVFAWIELQTSFFPVKRWLWAH
;
A
#
# COMPACT_ATOMS: atom_id res chain seq x y z
N MET A 1 -32.12 23.74 -0.66
CA MET A 1 -32.09 22.27 -0.80
C MET A 1 -32.13 21.97 -2.28
N GLN A 2 -30.97 21.75 -2.92
CA GLN A 2 -30.94 21.34 -4.32
C GLN A 2 -31.58 19.95 -4.43
N GLY A 3 -32.47 19.78 -5.39
CA GLY A 3 -33.26 18.57 -5.54
C GLY A 3 -32.35 17.40 -5.87
N LYS A 4 -32.59 16.22 -5.27
CA LYS A 4 -31.85 14.98 -5.53
C LYS A 4 -31.70 14.67 -7.03
N THR A 5 -32.61 15.17 -7.86
CA THR A 5 -32.63 15.05 -9.32
C THR A 5 -31.57 15.90 -10.02
N GLU A 6 -31.20 17.07 -9.49
CA GLU A 6 -30.17 17.95 -10.10
C GLU A 6 -28.76 17.39 -9.93
N ILE A 7 -28.53 16.57 -8.89
CA ILE A 7 -27.24 15.91 -8.62
C ILE A 7 -27.16 14.56 -9.34
N ALA A 8 -28.27 13.81 -9.38
CA ALA A 8 -28.31 12.51 -10.02
C ALA A 8 -28.08 12.54 -11.54
N VAL A 9 -28.56 13.59 -12.24
CA VAL A 9 -28.41 13.69 -13.70
C VAL A 9 -26.94 13.86 -14.13
N PRO A 10 -26.16 14.79 -13.55
CA PRO A 10 -24.73 14.89 -13.81
C PRO A 10 -23.93 13.65 -13.43
N GLU A 11 -24.28 12.99 -12.30
CA GLU A 11 -23.62 11.75 -11.88
C GLU A 11 -23.87 10.62 -12.87
N MET A 12 -25.12 10.47 -13.32
CA MET A 12 -25.48 9.48 -14.35
C MET A 12 -24.67 9.68 -15.64
N VAL A 13 -24.54 10.92 -16.13
CA VAL A 13 -23.74 11.21 -17.33
C VAL A 13 -22.27 10.79 -17.14
N LYS A 14 -21.68 11.09 -15.98
CA LYS A 14 -20.31 10.67 -15.65
C LYS A 14 -20.17 9.15 -15.61
N THR A 15 -21.16 8.44 -15.06
CA THR A 15 -21.12 6.97 -15.00
C THR A 15 -21.20 6.33 -16.38
N TRP A 16 -22.02 6.87 -17.28
CA TRP A 16 -22.13 6.37 -18.66
C TRP A 16 -20.85 6.60 -19.47
N GLN A 17 -20.21 7.75 -19.28
CA GLN A 17 -18.92 8.04 -19.90
C GLN A 17 -17.83 7.08 -19.40
N ALA A 18 -17.74 6.87 -18.09
CA ALA A 18 -16.79 5.94 -17.50
C ALA A 18 -17.02 4.49 -17.96
N LEU A 19 -18.28 4.09 -18.16
CA LEU A 19 -18.62 2.78 -18.70
C LEU A 19 -18.14 2.63 -20.16
N GLY A 20 -18.40 3.63 -21.01
CA GLY A 20 -17.95 3.61 -22.40
C GLY A 20 -16.43 3.60 -22.54
N ASP A 21 -15.72 4.39 -21.74
CA ASP A 21 -14.25 4.40 -21.72
C ASP A 21 -13.68 3.05 -21.28
N LEU A 22 -14.34 2.38 -20.33
CA LEU A 22 -13.96 1.03 -19.89
C LEU A 22 -14.20 -0.01 -20.98
N GLU A 23 -15.37 0.00 -21.62
CA GLU A 23 -15.71 -0.94 -22.70
C GLU A 23 -14.74 -0.85 -23.88
N VAL A 24 -14.29 0.37 -24.22
CA VAL A 24 -13.28 0.59 -25.28
C VAL A 24 -11.88 0.14 -24.85
N SER A 25 -11.57 0.18 -23.55
CA SER A 25 -10.27 -0.22 -23.02
C SER A 25 -10.11 -1.74 -22.87
N LEU A 26 -11.19 -2.51 -22.94
CA LEU A 26 -11.18 -3.97 -22.80
C LEU A 26 -10.84 -4.65 -24.14
N GLU A 27 -10.26 -5.85 -24.07
CA GLU A 27 -9.97 -6.65 -25.26
C GLU A 27 -11.27 -7.12 -25.95
N ASP A 28 -11.22 -7.25 -27.27
CA ASP A 28 -12.35 -7.71 -28.08
C ASP A 28 -12.85 -9.08 -27.59
N GLY A 29 -14.14 -9.16 -27.26
CA GLY A 29 -14.81 -10.39 -26.82
C GLY A 29 -14.92 -10.59 -25.30
N VAL A 30 -14.19 -9.82 -24.48
CA VAL A 30 -14.27 -9.91 -23.01
C VAL A 30 -15.66 -9.53 -22.51
N VAL A 31 -16.24 -8.46 -23.07
CA VAL A 31 -17.60 -8.00 -22.71
C VAL A 31 -18.64 -9.06 -23.09
N GLU A 32 -18.48 -9.72 -24.25
CA GLU A 32 -19.40 -10.76 -24.69
C GLU A 32 -19.34 -12.02 -23.81
N GLU A 33 -18.12 -12.44 -23.44
CA GLU A 33 -17.91 -13.59 -22.55
C GLU A 33 -18.50 -13.31 -21.16
N TRP A 34 -18.21 -12.13 -20.60
CA TRP A 34 -18.74 -11.73 -19.30
C TRP A 34 -20.27 -11.63 -19.32
N THR A 35 -20.85 -11.05 -20.37
CA THR A 35 -22.31 -10.97 -20.54
C THR A 35 -22.95 -12.36 -20.60
N LYS A 36 -22.33 -13.32 -21.29
CA LYS A 36 -22.81 -14.72 -21.32
C LYS A 36 -22.79 -15.35 -19.93
N MET A 37 -21.73 -15.12 -19.14
CA MET A 37 -21.65 -15.61 -17.77
C MET A 37 -22.73 -14.99 -16.87
N ALA A 38 -22.96 -13.68 -16.97
CA ALA A 38 -24.00 -12.96 -16.23
C ALA A 38 -25.40 -13.50 -16.56
N VAL A 39 -25.75 -13.61 -17.84
CA VAL A 39 -27.05 -14.14 -18.28
C VAL A 39 -27.25 -15.60 -17.85
N ALA A 40 -26.20 -16.42 -17.92
CA ALA A 40 -26.28 -17.82 -17.47
C ALA A 40 -26.52 -17.93 -15.96
N TRP A 41 -25.91 -17.05 -15.17
CA TRP A 41 -26.10 -17.00 -13.72
C TRP A 41 -27.46 -16.41 -13.31
N GLU A 42 -27.93 -15.37 -14.00
CA GLU A 42 -29.27 -14.80 -13.78
C GLU A 42 -30.38 -15.81 -14.12
N ALA A 43 -30.17 -16.65 -15.13
CA ALA A 43 -31.08 -17.72 -15.50
C ALA A 43 -31.05 -18.91 -14.52
N ASP A 44 -29.88 -19.26 -13.98
CA ASP A 44 -29.72 -20.30 -12.96
C ASP A 44 -28.66 -19.91 -11.92
N MET A 45 -29.15 -19.50 -10.73
CA MET A 45 -28.30 -19.10 -9.60
C MET A 45 -27.42 -20.22 -9.02
N LYS A 46 -27.52 -21.45 -9.53
CA LYS A 46 -26.59 -22.56 -9.21
C LYS A 46 -25.32 -22.54 -10.05
N MET A 47 -25.28 -21.76 -11.13
CA MET A 47 -24.08 -21.58 -11.95
C MET A 47 -23.02 -20.74 -11.20
N PRO A 48 -21.74 -20.78 -11.62
CA PRO A 48 -20.69 -19.97 -11.02
C PRO A 48 -21.05 -18.48 -11.07
N ASN A 49 -21.00 -17.81 -9.92
CA ASN A 49 -21.35 -16.39 -9.81
C ASN A 49 -20.24 -15.53 -10.46
N PRO A 50 -20.53 -14.80 -11.56
CA PRO A 50 -19.54 -13.97 -12.24
C PRO A 50 -19.18 -12.69 -11.45
N TYR A 51 -19.96 -12.34 -10.43
CA TYR A 51 -19.69 -11.22 -9.52
C TYR A 51 -18.81 -11.62 -8.32
N GLU A 52 -18.61 -12.92 -8.08
CA GLU A 52 -17.69 -13.39 -7.05
C GLU A 52 -16.26 -13.45 -7.59
N THR A 53 -15.32 -12.92 -6.81
CA THR A 53 -13.90 -12.97 -7.13
C THR A 53 -13.42 -14.42 -7.15
N GLN A 54 -13.19 -14.96 -8.36
CA GLN A 54 -12.71 -16.33 -8.56
C GLN A 54 -11.23 -16.51 -8.17
N HIS A 55 -10.50 -15.42 -8.02
CA HIS A 55 -9.14 -15.47 -7.50
C HIS A 55 -9.19 -15.62 -5.99
N LYS A 56 -8.59 -16.70 -5.47
CA LYS A 56 -8.16 -16.76 -4.07
C LYS A 56 -7.33 -15.51 -3.82
N ASP A 57 -7.72 -14.70 -2.84
CA ASP A 57 -6.97 -13.53 -2.39
C ASP A 57 -5.49 -13.87 -2.43
N GLN A 58 -4.78 -13.34 -3.44
CA GLN A 58 -3.34 -13.45 -3.44
C GLN A 58 -2.93 -12.60 -2.24
N HIS A 59 -2.64 -13.27 -1.13
CA HIS A 59 -2.23 -12.60 0.09
C HIS A 59 -1.11 -11.65 -0.31
N VAL A 60 -1.30 -10.37 -0.01
CA VAL A 60 -0.29 -9.33 -0.24
C VAL A 60 1.09 -9.78 0.30
N ALA A 61 1.10 -10.62 1.35
CA ALA A 61 2.29 -11.29 1.87
C ALA A 61 3.02 -12.18 0.84
N LYS A 62 2.30 -12.96 0.01
CA LYS A 62 2.87 -13.82 -1.03
C LYS A 62 3.48 -12.98 -2.15
N VAL A 63 2.77 -11.96 -2.62
CA VAL A 63 3.26 -11.04 -3.65
C VAL A 63 4.51 -10.30 -3.14
N ARG A 64 4.51 -9.86 -1.87
CA ARG A 64 5.69 -9.24 -1.23
C ARG A 64 6.87 -10.20 -1.12
N ALA A 65 6.61 -11.47 -0.81
CA ALA A 65 7.66 -12.48 -0.72
C ALA A 65 8.29 -12.77 -2.09
N GLU A 66 7.46 -12.93 -3.13
CA GLU A 66 7.92 -13.13 -4.51
C GLU A 66 8.76 -11.93 -4.99
N LEU A 67 8.30 -10.70 -4.73
CA LEU A 67 9.05 -9.50 -5.10
C LEU A 67 10.37 -9.37 -4.33
N ALA A 68 10.40 -9.74 -3.05
CA ALA A 68 11.64 -9.73 -2.26
C ALA A 68 12.64 -10.78 -2.75
N MET A 69 12.17 -11.95 -3.20
CA MET A 69 13.01 -12.98 -3.80
C MET A 69 13.60 -12.51 -5.14
N GLU A 70 12.79 -11.90 -6.00
CA GLU A 70 13.25 -11.38 -7.30
C GLU A 70 14.31 -10.28 -7.12
N VAL A 71 14.14 -9.38 -6.15
CA VAL A 71 15.15 -8.37 -5.81
C VAL A 71 16.45 -9.02 -5.34
N ALA A 72 16.37 -10.00 -4.45
CA ALA A 72 17.56 -10.70 -3.94
C ALA A 72 18.32 -11.45 -5.05
N GLU A 73 17.62 -12.03 -6.03
CA GLU A 73 18.20 -12.69 -7.19
C GLU A 73 18.93 -11.70 -8.11
N ARG A 74 18.29 -10.57 -8.44
CA ARG A 74 18.92 -9.49 -9.22
C ARG A 74 20.13 -8.86 -8.52
N GLU A 75 20.12 -8.79 -7.19
CA GLU A 75 21.27 -8.34 -6.40
C GLU A 75 22.41 -9.36 -6.39
N ALA A 76 22.10 -10.66 -6.43
CA ALA A 76 23.10 -11.71 -6.53
C ALA A 76 23.77 -11.72 -7.91
N GLU A 77 23.02 -11.51 -8.98
CA GLU A 77 23.55 -11.39 -10.36
C GLU A 77 24.47 -10.16 -10.52
N LYS A 78 24.16 -9.06 -9.85
CA LYS A 78 25.00 -7.84 -9.88
C LYS A 78 26.30 -7.95 -9.06
N LYS A 79 26.47 -8.98 -8.24
CA LYS A 79 27.67 -9.15 -7.38
C LYS A 79 28.91 -9.65 -8.13
N GLU A 80 28.81 -10.08 -9.39
CA GLU A 80 30.00 -10.39 -10.20
C GLU A 80 30.75 -9.13 -10.69
N ASP A 81 30.14 -7.95 -10.67
CA ASP A 81 30.80 -6.68 -11.03
C ASP A 81 31.26 -5.92 -9.77
N VAL A 82 32.30 -6.48 -9.12
CA VAL A 82 32.88 -5.99 -7.86
C VAL A 82 33.67 -4.71 -8.11
N GLY A 83 33.00 -3.56 -8.05
CA GLY A 83 33.66 -2.24 -8.08
C GLY A 83 32.95 -1.11 -7.33
N ALA A 84 31.64 -1.22 -7.06
CA ALA A 84 30.86 -0.12 -6.48
C ALA A 84 30.01 -0.57 -5.29
N VAL A 85 30.63 -1.11 -4.25
CA VAL A 85 29.92 -1.41 -2.97
C VAL A 85 29.80 -0.12 -2.14
N ARG A 86 29.04 0.84 -2.66
CA ARG A 86 28.22 1.73 -1.84
C ARG A 86 26.80 1.46 -2.30
N GLY A 87 26.25 0.33 -1.81
CA GLY A 87 24.98 -0.22 -2.26
C GLY A 87 23.94 0.87 -2.42
N GLU A 88 23.59 1.14 -3.67
CA GLU A 88 22.48 2.00 -4.03
C GLU A 88 21.21 1.30 -3.55
N ARG A 89 20.85 1.51 -2.28
CA ARG A 89 19.55 1.09 -1.76
C ARG A 89 18.50 1.63 -2.70
N HIS A 90 17.63 0.76 -3.21
CA HIS A 90 16.64 1.21 -4.18
C HIS A 90 15.68 2.18 -3.48
N ILE A 91 15.21 3.22 -4.19
CA ILE A 91 14.27 4.20 -3.63
C ILE A 91 13.03 3.50 -3.01
N THR A 92 12.58 2.41 -3.63
CA THR A 92 11.50 1.55 -3.13
C THR A 92 11.77 1.00 -1.74
N GLU A 93 13.00 0.61 -1.44
CA GLU A 93 13.39 0.11 -0.11
C GLU A 93 13.37 1.24 0.91
N VAL A 94 13.86 2.43 0.54
CA VAL A 94 13.82 3.61 1.41
C VAL A 94 12.38 3.98 1.75
N ILE A 95 11.48 3.96 0.76
CA ILE A 95 10.03 4.19 0.98
C ILE A 95 9.44 3.09 1.86
N GLY A 96 9.76 1.81 1.60
CA GLY A 96 9.31 0.68 2.41
C GLY A 96 9.75 0.77 3.88
N MET A 97 11.00 1.18 4.13
CA MET A 97 11.51 1.44 5.49
C MET A 97 10.73 2.58 6.17
N GLY A 98 10.37 3.63 5.43
CA GLY A 98 9.56 4.74 5.95
C GLY A 98 8.18 4.27 6.42
N LEU A 99 7.48 3.47 5.60
CA LEU A 99 6.17 2.91 5.94
C LEU A 99 6.25 2.00 7.18
N GLN A 100 7.29 1.19 7.31
CA GLN A 100 7.50 0.35 8.49
C GLN A 100 7.74 1.16 9.76
N LEU A 101 8.46 2.29 9.66
CA LEU A 101 8.67 3.19 10.80
C LEU A 101 7.38 3.88 11.22
N GLU A 102 6.54 4.28 10.27
CA GLU A 102 5.22 4.86 10.54
C GLU A 102 4.31 3.85 11.27
N ASP A 103 4.29 2.59 10.82
CA ASP A 103 3.54 1.53 11.49
C ASP A 103 4.02 1.32 12.93
N GLN A 104 5.34 1.29 13.15
CA GLN A 104 5.92 1.23 14.50
C GLN A 104 5.54 2.44 15.37
N GLN A 105 5.43 3.64 14.79
CA GLN A 105 4.95 4.83 15.51
C GLN A 105 3.48 4.69 15.91
N ARG A 106 2.62 4.18 15.01
CA ARG A 106 1.19 3.98 15.28
C ARG A 106 0.96 2.94 16.38
N VAL A 107 1.67 1.80 16.31
CA VAL A 107 1.61 0.76 17.35
C VAL A 107 2.07 1.32 18.69
N LEU A 108 3.18 2.05 18.72
CA LEU A 108 3.67 2.64 19.98
C LEU A 108 2.71 3.70 20.54
N ALA A 109 2.06 4.49 19.68
CA ALA A 109 1.05 5.45 20.10
C ALA A 109 -0.18 4.74 20.71
N PHE A 110 -0.62 3.65 20.09
CA PHE A 110 -1.70 2.81 20.62
C PHE A 110 -1.32 2.18 21.97
N ASP A 111 -0.12 1.61 22.08
CA ASP A 111 0.41 1.04 23.32
C ASP A 111 0.42 2.07 24.46
N VAL A 112 0.89 3.29 24.18
CA VAL A 112 0.95 4.39 25.16
C VAL A 112 -0.46 4.75 25.67
N VAL A 113 -1.44 4.84 24.78
CA VAL A 113 -2.85 5.09 25.16
C VAL A 113 -3.41 3.92 25.99
N GLY A 114 -3.02 2.69 25.66
CA GLY A 114 -3.47 1.47 26.35
C GLY A 114 -2.92 1.29 27.77
N THR A 115 -1.80 1.93 28.14
CA THR A 115 -1.16 1.78 29.46
C THR A 115 -1.94 2.41 30.64
N GLY A 116 -2.98 3.21 30.37
CA GLY A 116 -3.75 3.89 31.41
C GLY A 116 -2.99 5.03 32.12
N LEU A 117 -3.64 5.67 33.10
CA LEU A 117 -3.13 6.88 33.77
C LEU A 117 -1.88 6.66 34.64
N HIS A 118 -1.64 5.44 35.10
CA HIS A 118 -0.58 5.10 36.05
C HIS A 118 0.22 3.88 35.59
N PRO A 119 1.03 4.01 34.54
CA PRO A 119 1.88 2.92 34.07
C PRO A 119 2.90 2.56 35.15
N THR A 120 3.10 1.25 35.34
CA THR A 120 4.11 0.71 36.26
C THR A 120 5.51 1.18 35.83
N ASP A 121 6.44 1.40 36.76
CA ASP A 121 7.82 1.83 36.44
C ASP A 121 8.50 0.96 35.36
N GLY A 122 8.23 -0.35 35.35
CA GLY A 122 8.72 -1.26 34.31
C GLY A 122 8.11 -0.99 32.94
N GLN A 123 6.81 -0.66 32.88
CA GLN A 123 6.12 -0.29 31.64
C GLN A 123 6.63 1.06 31.12
N GLN A 124 6.81 2.05 32.00
CA GLN A 124 7.39 3.35 31.64
C GLN A 124 8.78 3.20 31.04
N ARG A 125 9.68 2.46 31.69
CA ARG A 125 11.04 2.20 31.18
C ARG A 125 11.01 1.54 29.81
N THR A 126 10.18 0.50 29.65
CA THR A 126 10.04 -0.21 28.37
C THR A 126 9.56 0.71 27.26
N MET A 127 8.62 1.62 27.56
CA MET A 127 8.12 2.60 26.60
C MET A 127 9.18 3.63 26.23
N THR A 128 9.91 4.17 27.21
CA THR A 128 10.99 5.12 26.96
C THR A 128 12.10 4.51 26.10
N GLU A 129 12.46 3.26 26.34
CA GLU A 129 13.43 2.53 25.52
C GLU A 129 12.93 2.32 24.08
N ARG A 130 11.66 1.90 23.91
CA ARG A 130 11.04 1.72 22.59
C ARG A 130 10.96 3.04 21.82
N GLN A 131 10.55 4.12 22.49
CA GLN A 131 10.51 5.48 21.92
C GLN A 131 11.91 5.93 21.49
N SER A 132 12.91 5.73 22.35
CA SER A 132 14.29 6.12 22.05
C SER A 132 14.81 5.37 20.83
N LYS A 133 14.67 4.04 20.80
CA LYS A 133 15.07 3.20 19.66
C LYS A 133 14.37 3.63 18.37
N LEU A 134 13.06 3.91 18.42
CA LEU A 134 12.31 4.34 17.25
C LEU A 134 12.77 5.71 16.74
N ARG A 135 13.04 6.67 17.64
CA ARG A 135 13.62 7.97 17.29
C ARG A 135 14.95 7.83 16.56
N TRP A 136 15.85 6.98 17.07
CA TRP A 136 17.13 6.70 16.41
C TRP A 136 16.95 6.16 15.00
N LYS A 137 16.03 5.21 14.80
CA LYS A 137 15.73 4.67 13.47
C LYS A 137 15.16 5.73 12.52
N VAL A 138 14.29 6.62 13.02
CA VAL A 138 13.74 7.73 12.24
C VAL A 138 14.83 8.70 11.81
N PHE A 139 15.76 9.07 12.70
CA PHE A 139 16.89 9.93 12.32
C PHE A 139 17.77 9.29 11.25
N ALA A 140 18.15 8.03 11.43
CA ALA A 140 18.94 7.31 10.43
C ALA A 140 18.21 7.18 9.08
N TRP A 141 16.89 7.02 9.10
CA TRP A 141 16.09 6.99 7.89
C TRP A 141 15.99 8.35 7.20
N ILE A 142 15.86 9.45 7.96
CA ILE A 142 15.88 10.80 7.41
C ILE A 142 17.23 11.09 6.74
N GLU A 143 18.34 10.75 7.38
CA GLU A 143 19.68 10.89 6.78
C GLU A 143 19.78 10.12 5.47
N LEU A 144 19.30 8.86 5.45
CA LEU A 144 19.24 8.06 4.23
C LEU A 144 18.36 8.72 3.16
N GLN A 145 17.16 9.17 3.52
CA GLN A 145 16.18 9.77 2.62
C GLN A 145 16.70 11.06 1.98
N THR A 146 17.45 11.88 2.72
CA THR A 146 18.08 13.10 2.18
C THR A 146 19.11 12.84 1.08
N SER A 147 19.69 11.64 1.02
CA SER A 147 20.61 11.24 -0.04
C SER A 147 19.90 10.90 -1.35
N PHE A 148 18.64 10.46 -1.30
CA PHE A 148 17.86 10.06 -2.49
C PHE A 148 16.96 11.19 -2.98
N PHE A 149 16.40 11.95 -2.04
CA PHE A 149 15.57 13.11 -2.33
C PHE A 149 16.23 14.33 -1.71
N PRO A 150 16.80 15.25 -2.50
CA PRO A 150 17.21 16.55 -2.00
C PRO A 150 15.95 17.36 -1.67
N VAL A 151 15.32 17.06 -0.53
CA VAL A 151 14.16 17.80 -0.05
C VAL A 151 14.69 19.14 0.46
N LYS A 152 14.36 20.23 -0.25
CA LYS A 152 14.38 21.54 0.38
C LYS A 152 13.45 21.47 1.59
N ARG A 153 14.04 21.55 2.78
CA ARG A 153 13.36 21.45 4.07
C ARG A 153 12.51 22.70 4.29
N TRP A 154 11.31 22.73 3.71
CA TRP A 154 10.33 23.76 4.01
C TRP A 154 9.52 23.31 5.24
N LEU A 155 9.61 24.10 6.31
CA LEU A 155 8.60 24.25 7.37
C LEU A 155 8.41 23.09 8.38
N TRP A 156 9.37 22.95 9.31
CA TRP A 156 9.05 22.61 10.71
C TRP A 156 9.94 23.46 11.62
N ALA A 157 9.60 24.75 11.67
CA ALA A 157 10.05 25.71 12.66
C ALA A 157 8.85 26.57 13.01
N HIS A 158 7.92 26.01 13.77
CA HIS A 158 6.96 26.73 14.62
C HIS A 158 6.77 25.85 15.86
#